data_AF-M2RJP7-F1
#
_entry.id   AF-M2RJP7-F1
#
_cell.length_a   1.000
_cell.length_b   1.000
_cell.length_c   1.000
_cell.angle_alpha   90.00
_cell.angle_beta   90.00
_cell.angle_gamma   90.00
#
_symmetry.space_group_name_H-M   'P 1'
#
loop_
_entity.id
_entity.type
_entity.pdbx_description
1 polymer ?
#
loop_
_entity_poly.entity_id
_entity_poly.type
_entity_poly.pdbx_seq_one_letter_code
_entity_poly.pdbx_strand_id
1 'polypeptide(L)'
;MPAHRTVLQLRPGRTLSSRPPFSFHLSLAVSCRRPAVTFVTVAPPSQHSSPPAGSPTRPLNDKINSRARLLAGHLNTPSSSTALHTAATKTSPTMSYTTRKIAAANTLEHRIFIEKDGQLVSPWHDIPLYANEQQTILNMVVEVPRWTNAKMEISKEEPLNPIKQDIKKGKLRYVRNCFPHKGYLWNYGAFPQTWEDPNVVHQETKAKGDNDPLDVCEIGELVAKPGEVIQVKVLGVMALLDEGETDWKIMVINVNDPLAPKLNDVEDVERHLPGLLRATNEWFRIYKIPDGKPENQFAFSGECKNKKYAMDIVRECAEAWEKLITGKTPKDEISLTNTTVSSSPDRADASSLNIPAGENKAPAPIDPSIDKWFYISGAPSN
;
A
#
# COMPACT_ATOMS: atom_id res chain seq x y z
N MET A 1 -47.91 -7.11 58.57
CA MET A 1 -46.50 -6.70 58.73
C MET A 1 -46.27 -5.43 57.92
N PRO A 2 -45.67 -4.38 58.50
CA PRO A 2 -46.34 -3.09 58.51
C PRO A 2 -45.75 -2.01 57.59
N ALA A 3 -46.59 -0.99 57.42
CA ALA A 3 -46.42 0.33 56.83
C ALA A 3 -45.15 1.09 57.26
N HIS A 4 -44.74 2.09 56.46
CA HIS A 4 -44.95 3.51 56.84
C HIS A 4 -44.48 4.50 55.74
N ARG A 5 -45.42 5.35 55.31
CA ARG A 5 -45.16 6.70 54.80
C ARG A 5 -45.04 7.62 56.02
N THR A 6 -44.03 8.51 56.04
CA THR A 6 -44.09 9.76 56.79
C THR A 6 -43.34 10.85 56.04
N VAL A 7 -44.06 11.95 55.79
CA VAL A 7 -43.56 13.25 55.33
C VAL A 7 -43.28 14.09 56.58
N LEU A 8 -42.18 14.84 56.60
CA LEU A 8 -42.07 16.06 57.41
C LEU A 8 -41.01 17.01 56.82
N GLN A 9 -41.49 18.17 56.38
CA GLN A 9 -40.71 19.39 56.18
C GLN A 9 -40.30 19.99 57.53
N LEU A 10 -39.16 20.70 57.56
CA LEU A 10 -38.97 22.00 58.25
C LEU A 10 -37.57 22.59 57.89
N ARG A 11 -37.57 23.78 57.26
CA ARG A 11 -36.48 24.79 57.29
C ARG A 11 -36.67 25.67 58.57
N PRO A 12 -35.88 26.71 58.95
CA PRO A 12 -34.74 27.40 58.31
C PRO A 12 -33.57 27.86 59.25
N GLY A 13 -32.50 28.44 58.68
CA GLY A 13 -31.52 29.35 59.34
C GLY A 13 -30.24 29.51 58.50
N ARG A 14 -30.03 30.57 57.69
CA ARG A 14 -29.41 31.90 57.99
C ARG A 14 -28.09 31.76 58.79
N THR A 15 -26.91 32.24 58.38
CA THR A 15 -26.53 33.54 57.76
C THR A 15 -25.11 33.56 57.14
N LEU A 16 -24.98 34.36 56.06
CA LEU A 16 -23.91 35.29 55.60
C LEU A 16 -22.39 35.04 55.83
N SER A 17 -21.60 35.24 54.76
CA SER A 17 -20.44 36.15 54.65
C SER A 17 -19.65 35.86 53.35
N SER A 18 -19.98 36.49 52.22
CA SER A 18 -19.26 37.62 51.57
C SER A 18 -17.86 37.33 50.97
N ARG A 19 -17.86 37.34 49.63
CA ARG A 19 -16.80 37.65 48.64
C ARG A 19 -15.87 38.83 49.06
N PRO A 20 -14.63 38.95 48.51
CA PRO A 20 -14.47 39.50 47.14
C PRO A 20 -13.35 38.88 46.27
N PRO A 21 -13.44 39.04 44.93
CA PRO A 21 -12.33 38.86 44.00
C PRO A 21 -11.56 40.17 43.85
N PHE A 22 -10.22 40.11 43.86
CA PHE A 22 -9.39 41.25 43.47
C PHE A 22 -9.02 41.14 42.00
N SER A 23 -9.48 42.13 41.24
CA SER A 23 -8.98 42.50 39.92
C SER A 23 -8.32 43.87 40.09
N PHE A 24 -7.07 44.02 39.62
CA PHE A 24 -6.44 45.32 39.44
C PHE A 24 -5.82 45.37 38.05
N HIS A 25 -6.41 46.21 37.21
CA HIS A 25 -5.77 46.80 36.04
C HIS A 25 -4.89 47.94 36.52
N LEU A 26 -3.62 47.98 36.11
CA LEU A 26 -2.91 49.24 35.92
C LEU A 26 -2.01 49.16 34.69
N SER A 27 -2.27 50.09 33.79
CA SER A 27 -1.58 50.34 32.54
C SER A 27 -0.25 51.05 32.80
N LEU A 28 0.84 50.55 32.23
CA LEU A 28 2.05 51.33 32.00
C LEU A 28 2.62 50.98 30.63
N ALA A 29 2.59 51.96 29.74
CA ALA A 29 3.19 51.93 28.43
C ALA A 29 4.72 52.05 28.53
N VAL A 30 5.46 51.09 27.96
CA VAL A 30 6.86 51.31 27.52
C VAL A 30 7.18 50.44 26.29
N SER A 31 7.41 51.15 25.18
CA SER A 31 8.37 50.90 24.09
C SER A 31 8.39 49.54 23.37
N CYS A 32 7.78 49.55 22.18
CA CYS A 32 7.98 48.58 21.11
C CYS A 32 9.39 48.74 20.49
N ARG A 33 10.30 47.77 20.66
CA ARG A 33 11.51 47.66 19.84
C ARG A 33 11.33 46.55 18.80
N ARG A 34 11.21 46.94 17.54
CA ARG A 34 11.32 46.07 16.36
C ARG A 34 12.80 45.71 16.15
N PRO A 35 13.14 44.46 15.78
CA PRO A 35 14.45 44.18 15.22
C PRO A 35 14.52 44.76 13.80
N ALA A 36 15.53 45.59 13.55
CA ALA A 36 15.85 46.11 12.24
C ALA A 36 16.43 44.98 11.37
N VAL A 37 15.78 44.66 10.27
CA VAL A 37 16.35 43.86 9.18
C VAL A 37 16.92 44.84 8.16
N THR A 38 18.24 44.85 8.04
CA THR A 38 18.97 45.66 7.06
C THR A 38 18.81 45.02 5.69
N PHE A 39 18.06 45.67 4.80
CA PHE A 39 18.07 45.34 3.37
C PHE A 39 19.32 45.96 2.73
N VAL A 40 20.21 45.10 2.21
CA VAL A 40 21.26 45.54 1.28
C VAL A 40 20.62 45.63 -0.10
N THR A 41 20.39 46.85 -0.57
CA THR A 41 20.02 47.16 -1.94
C THR A 41 21.26 47.08 -2.83
N VAL A 42 21.29 46.08 -3.72
CA VAL A 42 22.24 46.04 -4.84
C VAL A 42 21.61 46.83 -5.99
N ALA A 43 22.24 47.94 -6.36
CA ALA A 43 21.86 48.75 -7.52
C ALA A 43 22.23 48.04 -8.85
N PRO A 44 21.43 48.21 -9.92
CA PRO A 44 21.71 47.62 -11.22
C PRO A 44 22.72 48.46 -12.01
N PRO A 45 23.63 47.86 -12.79
CA PRO A 45 24.41 48.61 -13.76
C PRO A 45 23.58 48.91 -15.01
N SER A 46 23.79 50.12 -15.50
CA SER A 46 23.10 50.83 -16.55
C SER A 46 23.36 50.30 -17.97
N GLN A 47 22.39 50.58 -18.84
CA GLN A 47 22.40 50.38 -20.27
C GLN A 47 23.37 51.36 -20.98
N HIS A 48 24.08 50.88 -22.01
CA HIS A 48 24.60 51.73 -23.08
C HIS A 48 24.58 51.01 -24.45
N SER A 49 23.73 51.54 -25.34
CA SER A 49 23.90 51.78 -26.78
C SER A 49 24.39 50.69 -27.76
N SER A 50 23.50 50.34 -28.70
CA SER A 50 23.80 49.92 -30.10
C SER A 50 23.56 51.12 -31.05
N PRO A 51 23.74 51.08 -32.41
CA PRO A 51 24.29 50.07 -33.36
C PRO A 51 25.28 50.75 -34.40
N PRO A 52 25.60 50.27 -35.65
CA PRO A 52 24.69 49.80 -36.72
C PRO A 52 25.11 48.56 -37.57
N ALA A 53 24.06 48.00 -38.19
CA ALA A 53 23.90 47.26 -39.46
C ALA A 53 25.09 46.71 -40.28
N GLY A 54 24.92 45.46 -40.76
CA GLY A 54 25.60 44.92 -41.93
C GLY A 54 25.28 43.44 -42.20
N SER A 55 24.18 43.16 -42.92
CA SER A 55 24.00 41.87 -43.62
C SER A 55 24.60 41.98 -45.03
N PRO A 56 25.00 40.86 -45.65
CA PRO A 56 24.13 40.31 -46.71
C PRO A 56 24.04 38.78 -46.74
N THR A 57 22.89 38.33 -47.27
CA THR A 57 22.55 36.99 -47.78
C THR A 57 23.52 36.58 -48.92
N ARG A 58 23.82 35.31 -49.25
CA ARG A 58 22.99 34.20 -49.78
C ARG A 58 23.94 32.98 -50.14
N PRO A 59 23.54 31.87 -50.84
CA PRO A 59 23.53 30.48 -50.34
C PRO A 59 24.46 29.47 -51.07
N LEU A 60 24.59 28.22 -50.57
CA LEU A 60 24.60 26.91 -51.30
C LEU A 60 25.13 25.79 -50.38
N ASN A 61 24.35 24.75 -50.08
CA ASN A 61 24.50 23.38 -50.61
C ASN A 61 25.85 23.08 -51.30
N ASP A 62 26.72 22.33 -50.63
CA ASP A 62 27.47 21.19 -51.17
C ASP A 62 28.45 20.63 -50.13
N LYS A 63 28.14 19.43 -49.61
CA LYS A 63 29.09 18.35 -49.24
C LYS A 63 28.35 17.23 -48.50
N ILE A 64 27.46 16.58 -49.24
CA ILE A 64 27.22 15.14 -49.11
C ILE A 64 28.41 14.45 -49.80
N ASN A 65 28.86 13.31 -49.26
CA ASN A 65 29.92 12.41 -49.73
C ASN A 65 31.31 12.57 -49.10
N SER A 66 31.46 12.07 -47.87
CA SER A 66 32.65 11.29 -47.54
C SER A 66 32.37 10.28 -46.43
N ARG A 67 32.61 8.99 -46.75
CA ARG A 67 32.77 7.83 -45.84
C ARG A 67 31.56 6.94 -45.52
N ALA A 68 30.75 6.63 -46.53
CA ALA A 68 30.06 5.35 -46.62
C ALA A 68 30.69 4.52 -47.74
N ARG A 69 31.54 3.54 -47.38
CA ARG A 69 31.94 2.34 -48.15
C ARG A 69 33.17 1.71 -47.49
N LEU A 70 32.93 0.81 -46.55
CA LEU A 70 33.87 -0.25 -46.21
C LEU A 70 33.04 -1.46 -45.78
N LEU A 71 33.27 -2.56 -46.49
CA LEU A 71 32.95 -3.94 -46.11
C LEU A 71 31.51 -4.43 -46.31
N ALA A 72 31.08 -4.45 -47.57
CA ALA A 72 30.19 -5.49 -48.08
C ALA A 72 30.96 -6.28 -49.14
N GLY A 73 31.37 -7.50 -48.80
CA GLY A 73 32.13 -8.38 -49.69
C GLY A 73 32.95 -9.37 -48.89
N HIS A 74 32.31 -10.48 -48.49
CA HIS A 74 32.80 -11.85 -48.66
C HIS A 74 31.93 -12.82 -47.85
N LEU A 75 30.95 -13.39 -48.54
CA LEU A 75 30.33 -14.67 -48.18
C LEU A 75 31.15 -15.81 -48.80
N ASN A 76 31.16 -16.94 -48.08
CA ASN A 76 31.55 -18.31 -48.44
C ASN A 76 33.03 -18.74 -48.33
N THR A 77 33.36 -19.54 -47.30
CA THR A 77 33.56 -21.01 -47.39
C THR A 77 33.74 -21.64 -45.99
N PRO A 78 33.58 -22.98 -45.82
CA PRO A 78 33.12 -23.60 -44.57
C PRO A 78 34.23 -24.25 -43.74
N SER A 79 34.03 -24.36 -42.41
CA SER A 79 34.78 -25.33 -41.60
C SER A 79 34.17 -25.58 -40.22
N SER A 80 33.91 -26.87 -39.99
CA SER A 80 34.10 -27.64 -38.76
C SER A 80 33.14 -27.45 -37.58
N SER A 81 32.25 -28.45 -37.49
CA SER A 81 31.47 -28.86 -36.32
C SER A 81 32.34 -29.14 -35.09
N THR A 82 32.01 -28.46 -33.99
CA THR A 82 32.33 -28.96 -32.65
C THR A 82 31.06 -28.87 -31.82
N ALA A 83 30.49 -30.03 -31.50
CA ALA A 83 29.29 -30.15 -30.69
C ALA A 83 29.62 -29.79 -29.23
N LEU A 84 29.11 -28.66 -28.77
CA LEU A 84 29.02 -28.36 -27.34
C LEU A 84 27.74 -29.02 -26.82
N HIS A 85 27.91 -30.12 -26.08
CA HIS A 85 26.85 -30.69 -25.26
C HIS A 85 26.43 -29.66 -24.21
N THR A 86 25.35 -28.92 -24.51
CA THR A 86 24.63 -28.17 -23.49
C THR A 86 23.85 -29.21 -22.69
N ALA A 87 24.36 -29.55 -21.50
CA ALA A 87 23.58 -30.26 -20.50
C ALA A 87 22.36 -29.39 -20.19
N ALA A 88 21.20 -29.79 -20.71
CA ALA A 88 19.92 -29.24 -20.30
C ALA A 88 19.74 -29.61 -18.83
N THR A 89 20.08 -28.68 -17.93
CA THR A 89 19.54 -28.68 -16.58
C THR A 89 18.03 -28.64 -16.75
N LYS A 90 17.38 -29.78 -16.47
CA LYS A 90 15.94 -29.83 -16.22
C LYS A 90 15.65 -28.89 -15.05
N THR A 91 15.38 -27.63 -15.35
CA THR A 91 14.61 -26.77 -14.46
C THR A 91 13.30 -27.49 -14.23
N SER A 92 13.09 -27.98 -13.01
CA SER A 92 11.77 -28.33 -12.50
C SER A 92 10.80 -27.21 -12.91
N PRO A 93 9.57 -27.51 -13.35
CA PRO A 93 8.61 -26.45 -13.64
C PRO A 93 8.44 -25.65 -12.35
N THR A 94 8.90 -24.40 -12.36
CA THR A 94 8.56 -23.45 -11.30
C THR A 94 7.05 -23.36 -11.32
N MET A 95 6.40 -23.89 -10.27
CA MET A 95 4.96 -23.83 -10.05
C MET A 95 4.51 -22.37 -10.26
N SER A 96 3.94 -22.05 -11.42
CA SER A 96 3.72 -20.66 -11.81
C SER A 96 2.28 -20.30 -11.53
N TYR A 97 2.08 -19.36 -10.61
CA TYR A 97 0.77 -18.73 -10.46
C TYR A 97 0.49 -17.85 -11.68
N THR A 98 -0.71 -17.99 -12.24
CA THR A 98 -1.21 -17.16 -13.35
C THR A 98 -2.51 -16.47 -12.95
N THR A 99 -2.94 -15.50 -13.74
CA THR A 99 -4.19 -14.76 -13.48
C THR A 99 -5.22 -15.04 -14.56
N ARG A 100 -6.47 -15.26 -14.15
CA ARG A 100 -7.64 -15.31 -15.03
C ARG A 100 -8.50 -14.07 -14.81
N LYS A 101 -8.53 -13.19 -15.81
CA LYS A 101 -9.22 -11.90 -15.74
C LYS A 101 -10.58 -11.96 -16.41
N ILE A 102 -11.62 -11.64 -15.64
CA ILE A 102 -13.01 -11.55 -16.11
C ILE A 102 -13.37 -10.08 -16.29
N ALA A 103 -14.09 -9.76 -17.36
CA ALA A 103 -14.42 -8.39 -17.76
C ALA A 103 -13.20 -7.45 -17.92
N ALA A 104 -13.45 -6.20 -18.32
CA ALA A 104 -12.43 -5.18 -18.45
C ALA A 104 -12.04 -4.63 -17.08
N ALA A 105 -10.76 -4.32 -16.85
CA ALA A 105 -10.36 -3.55 -15.67
C ALA A 105 -11.09 -2.20 -15.60
N ASN A 106 -11.25 -1.64 -14.40
CA ASN A 106 -12.02 -0.41 -14.14
C ASN A 106 -13.53 -0.54 -14.43
N THR A 107 -14.11 -1.73 -14.29
CA THR A 107 -15.56 -1.96 -14.31
C THR A 107 -16.02 -2.74 -13.07
N LEU A 108 -17.32 -2.71 -12.76
CA LEU A 108 -17.90 -3.36 -11.56
C LEU A 108 -17.78 -4.88 -11.61
N GLU A 109 -17.81 -5.45 -12.81
CA GLU A 109 -17.76 -6.88 -13.09
C GLU A 109 -16.33 -7.43 -13.07
N HIS A 110 -15.32 -6.57 -13.02
CA HIS A 110 -13.93 -7.01 -13.13
C HIS A 110 -13.53 -7.90 -11.95
N ARG A 111 -13.01 -9.08 -12.27
CA ARG A 111 -12.44 -10.03 -11.29
C ARG A 111 -11.12 -10.57 -11.79
N ILE A 112 -10.19 -10.77 -10.86
CA ILE A 112 -8.91 -11.43 -11.11
C ILE A 112 -8.86 -12.66 -10.22
N PHE A 113 -9.07 -13.83 -10.83
CA PHE A 113 -8.85 -15.11 -10.18
C PHE A 113 -7.37 -15.51 -10.32
N ILE A 114 -6.87 -16.29 -9.36
CA ILE A 114 -5.54 -16.88 -9.43
C ILE A 114 -5.65 -18.35 -9.82
N GLU A 115 -4.73 -18.79 -10.65
CA GLU A 115 -4.58 -20.19 -11.04
C GLU A 115 -3.20 -20.69 -10.64
N LYS A 116 -3.13 -21.95 -10.22
CA LYS A 116 -1.90 -22.71 -10.02
C LYS A 116 -1.93 -23.88 -10.98
N ASP A 117 -0.99 -23.90 -11.94
CA ASP A 117 -0.93 -24.93 -12.99
C ASP A 117 -2.27 -25.09 -13.75
N GLY A 118 -2.96 -23.98 -14.00
CA GLY A 118 -4.26 -23.91 -14.69
C GLY A 118 -5.48 -24.24 -13.83
N GLN A 119 -5.29 -24.61 -12.56
CA GLN A 119 -6.40 -24.85 -11.62
C GLN A 119 -6.67 -23.60 -10.80
N LEU A 120 -7.95 -23.22 -10.66
CA LEU A 120 -8.35 -22.08 -9.86
C LEU A 120 -8.05 -22.32 -8.38
N VAL A 121 -7.49 -21.30 -7.73
CA VAL A 121 -7.13 -21.31 -6.32
C VAL A 121 -7.61 -20.02 -5.66
N SER A 122 -8.00 -20.10 -4.39
CA SER A 122 -8.26 -18.92 -3.57
C SER A 122 -6.94 -18.17 -3.29
N PRO A 123 -6.81 -16.88 -3.64
CA PRO A 123 -5.65 -16.10 -3.27
C PRO A 123 -5.53 -15.89 -1.77
N TRP A 124 -6.63 -16.03 -1.00
CA TRP A 124 -6.58 -15.93 0.44
C TRP A 124 -6.18 -17.27 1.07
N HIS A 125 -6.78 -18.37 0.66
CA HIS A 125 -6.73 -19.62 1.43
C HIS A 125 -5.80 -20.69 0.84
N ASP A 126 -5.66 -20.74 -0.49
CA ASP A 126 -4.96 -21.84 -1.16
C ASP A 126 -3.48 -21.55 -1.45
N ILE A 127 -3.08 -20.28 -1.45
CA ILE A 127 -1.68 -19.90 -1.63
C ILE A 127 -0.98 -20.05 -0.27
N PRO A 128 0.08 -20.87 -0.16
CA PRO A 128 0.79 -21.01 1.11
C PRO A 128 1.39 -19.69 1.57
N LEU A 129 1.27 -19.35 2.86
CA LEU A 129 1.95 -18.19 3.44
C LEU A 129 3.46 -18.23 3.19
N TYR A 130 4.09 -19.38 3.45
CA TYR A 130 5.53 -19.58 3.26
C TYR A 130 5.83 -20.17 1.88
N ALA A 131 6.64 -19.45 1.10
CA ALA A 131 7.26 -19.99 -0.11
C ALA A 131 8.48 -20.87 0.21
N ASN A 132 9.22 -20.49 1.26
CA ASN A 132 10.30 -21.28 1.85
C ASN A 132 10.38 -20.96 3.35
N GLU A 133 9.87 -21.87 4.17
CA GLU A 133 9.80 -21.70 5.63
C GLU A 133 11.21 -21.66 6.26
N GLN A 134 12.13 -22.49 5.78
CA GLN A 134 13.50 -22.57 6.30
C GLN A 134 14.29 -21.27 6.09
N GLN A 135 13.96 -20.51 5.05
CA GLN A 135 14.54 -19.21 4.75
C GLN A 135 13.65 -18.03 5.15
N THR A 136 12.48 -18.31 5.76
CA THR A 136 11.48 -17.29 6.11
C THR A 136 11.11 -16.40 4.92
N ILE A 137 10.92 -17.02 3.76
CA ILE A 137 10.43 -16.36 2.54
C ILE A 137 8.94 -16.63 2.41
N LEU A 138 8.18 -15.55 2.26
CA LEU A 138 6.71 -15.57 2.22
C LEU A 138 6.21 -15.31 0.80
N ASN A 139 5.04 -15.85 0.46
CA ASN A 139 4.31 -15.43 -0.73
C ASN A 139 3.48 -14.19 -0.38
N MET A 140 3.54 -13.16 -1.21
CA MET A 140 2.63 -12.01 -1.18
C MET A 140 1.74 -12.08 -2.41
N VAL A 141 0.44 -11.81 -2.23
CA VAL A 141 -0.50 -11.60 -3.33
C VAL A 141 -0.61 -10.10 -3.58
N VAL A 142 -0.21 -9.65 -4.77
CA VAL A 142 -0.26 -8.24 -5.15
C VAL A 142 -1.67 -7.85 -5.58
N GLU A 143 -2.23 -6.80 -4.99
CA GLU A 143 -3.56 -6.29 -5.32
C GLU A 143 -3.47 -4.98 -6.12
N VAL A 144 -2.69 -4.01 -5.61
CA VAL A 144 -2.59 -2.66 -6.18
C VAL A 144 -1.14 -2.37 -6.58
N PRO A 145 -0.85 -2.24 -7.89
CA PRO A 145 0.46 -1.81 -8.36
C PRO A 145 0.82 -0.41 -7.88
N ARG A 146 2.12 -0.19 -7.62
CA ARG A 146 2.64 1.12 -7.28
C ARG A 146 2.22 2.18 -8.31
N TRP A 147 1.87 3.37 -7.81
CA TRP A 147 1.41 4.55 -8.57
C TRP A 147 0.07 4.40 -9.30
N THR A 148 -0.74 3.41 -8.92
CA THR A 148 -2.13 3.28 -9.37
C THR A 148 -3.11 3.68 -8.27
N ASN A 149 -4.38 3.90 -8.63
CA ASN A 149 -5.39 4.48 -7.74
C ASN A 149 -6.55 3.54 -7.44
N ALA A 150 -6.81 2.54 -8.30
CA ALA A 150 -7.93 1.61 -8.11
C ALA A 150 -7.71 0.82 -6.82
N LYS A 151 -8.64 0.92 -5.86
CA LYS A 151 -8.57 0.14 -4.63
C LYS A 151 -9.01 -1.28 -4.94
N MET A 152 -8.06 -2.11 -5.34
CA MET A 152 -8.24 -3.54 -5.56
C MET A 152 -8.02 -4.27 -4.24
N GLU A 153 -8.80 -5.31 -3.98
CA GLU A 153 -8.74 -6.12 -2.76
C GLU A 153 -9.17 -7.56 -3.05
N ILE A 154 -8.57 -8.51 -2.34
CA ILE A 154 -9.03 -9.90 -2.25
C ILE A 154 -10.46 -9.86 -1.70
N SER A 155 -11.41 -10.43 -2.44
CA SER A 155 -12.81 -10.43 -2.00
C SER A 155 -13.02 -11.42 -0.85
N LYS A 156 -13.48 -10.93 0.29
CA LYS A 156 -13.83 -11.80 1.42
C LYS A 156 -15.06 -12.66 1.17
N GLU A 157 -16.04 -12.14 0.44
CA GLU A 157 -17.39 -12.70 0.32
C GLU A 157 -17.59 -13.59 -0.91
N GLU A 158 -16.76 -13.44 -1.96
CA GLU A 158 -16.91 -14.19 -3.20
C GLU A 158 -16.19 -15.56 -3.14
N PRO A 159 -16.77 -16.66 -3.66
CA PRO A 159 -16.09 -17.95 -3.76
C PRO A 159 -14.73 -17.85 -4.46
N LEU A 160 -13.72 -18.49 -3.86
CA LEU A 160 -12.31 -18.39 -4.26
C LEU A 160 -11.71 -16.97 -4.20
N ASN A 161 -12.35 -16.05 -3.49
CA ASN A 161 -11.80 -14.75 -3.10
C ASN A 161 -11.10 -13.97 -4.23
N PRO A 162 -11.67 -13.85 -5.45
CA PRO A 162 -11.01 -13.12 -6.53
C PRO A 162 -10.70 -11.69 -6.11
N ILE A 163 -9.62 -11.13 -6.68
CA ILE A 163 -9.32 -9.71 -6.49
C ILE A 163 -10.34 -8.90 -7.29
N LYS A 164 -10.96 -7.92 -6.65
CA LYS A 164 -11.96 -7.02 -7.24
C LYS A 164 -11.70 -5.59 -6.79
N GLN A 165 -12.30 -4.63 -7.48
CA GLN A 165 -12.24 -3.24 -7.04
C GLN A 165 -13.32 -2.98 -5.97
N ASP A 166 -12.94 -2.32 -4.87
CA ASP A 166 -13.85 -1.87 -3.82
C ASP A 166 -14.92 -0.92 -4.42
N ILE A 167 -16.14 -1.00 -3.90
CA ILE A 167 -17.30 -0.22 -4.33
C ILE A 167 -17.78 0.65 -3.17
N LYS A 168 -17.71 1.97 -3.37
CA LYS A 168 -18.19 2.96 -2.41
C LYS A 168 -19.40 3.69 -2.99
N LYS A 169 -20.56 3.57 -2.34
CA LYS A 169 -21.83 4.20 -2.78
C LYS A 169 -22.20 3.84 -4.23
N GLY A 170 -22.05 2.57 -4.59
CA GLY A 170 -22.37 2.04 -5.92
C GLY A 170 -21.39 2.43 -7.04
N LYS A 171 -20.24 3.01 -6.70
CA LYS A 171 -19.20 3.40 -7.66
C LYS A 171 -17.85 2.77 -7.30
N LEU A 172 -17.06 2.47 -8.32
CA LEU A 172 -15.68 2.02 -8.16
C LEU A 172 -14.87 3.02 -7.33
N ARG A 173 -14.19 2.51 -6.30
CA ARG A 173 -13.37 3.33 -5.41
C ARG A 173 -11.96 3.50 -5.96
N TYR A 174 -11.52 4.75 -5.97
CA TYR A 174 -10.16 5.13 -6.30
C TYR A 174 -9.57 5.95 -5.15
N VAL A 175 -8.42 5.54 -4.64
CA VAL A 175 -7.63 6.36 -3.71
C VAL A 175 -7.12 7.59 -4.44
N ARG A 176 -7.19 8.76 -3.80
CA ARG A 176 -6.87 10.04 -4.43
C ARG A 176 -5.39 10.37 -4.30
N ASN A 177 -4.85 11.10 -5.27
CA ASN A 177 -3.48 11.59 -5.20
C ASN A 177 -3.36 12.67 -4.11
N CYS A 178 -2.58 12.41 -3.08
CA CYS A 178 -2.33 13.33 -1.99
C CYS A 178 -0.90 13.83 -2.10
N PHE A 179 -0.71 15.11 -2.46
CA PHE A 179 0.61 15.67 -2.72
C PHE A 179 1.59 15.40 -1.56
N PRO A 180 2.80 14.89 -1.82
CA PRO A 180 3.45 14.66 -3.13
C PRO A 180 3.24 13.26 -3.75
N HIS A 181 2.35 12.45 -3.21
CA HIS A 181 2.17 11.03 -3.52
C HIS A 181 1.16 10.75 -4.65
N LYS A 182 1.61 10.03 -5.68
CA LYS A 182 0.74 9.51 -6.76
C LYS A 182 0.24 8.12 -6.40
N GLY A 183 -1.07 7.95 -6.26
CA GLY A 183 -1.69 6.66 -5.96
C GLY A 183 -1.05 5.99 -4.73
N TYR A 184 -0.90 4.68 -4.79
CA TYR A 184 -0.18 3.89 -3.79
C TYR A 184 1.34 4.03 -3.97
N LEU A 185 2.08 4.17 -2.86
CA LEU A 185 3.53 4.36 -2.86
C LEU A 185 4.33 3.05 -3.05
N TRP A 186 3.68 1.90 -2.88
CA TRP A 186 4.27 0.57 -2.91
C TRP A 186 3.50 -0.31 -3.88
N ASN A 187 4.06 -1.48 -4.21
CA ASN A 187 3.19 -2.57 -4.62
C ASN A 187 2.47 -3.02 -3.34
N TYR A 188 1.15 -2.90 -3.34
CA TYR A 188 0.31 -3.17 -2.17
C TYR A 188 -0.46 -4.47 -2.38
N GLY A 189 -0.67 -5.20 -1.30
CA GLY A 189 -1.43 -6.44 -1.31
C GLY A 189 -1.44 -7.05 0.07
N ALA A 190 -1.59 -8.37 0.14
CA ALA A 190 -1.72 -9.06 1.41
C ALA A 190 -0.93 -10.36 1.47
N PHE A 191 -0.69 -10.84 2.69
CA PHE A 191 -0.22 -12.20 2.92
C PHE A 191 -1.40 -13.18 2.89
N PRO A 192 -1.34 -14.23 2.06
CA PRO A 192 -2.35 -15.28 2.09
C PRO A 192 -2.24 -16.05 3.41
N GLN A 193 -3.31 -16.75 3.79
CA GLN A 193 -3.37 -17.56 5.01
C GLN A 193 -3.06 -16.76 6.29
N THR A 194 -3.48 -15.50 6.31
CA THR A 194 -3.46 -14.64 7.49
C THR A 194 -4.82 -13.98 7.66
N TRP A 195 -5.15 -13.58 8.88
CA TRP A 195 -6.40 -12.88 9.18
C TRP A 195 -6.24 -12.00 10.44
N GLU A 196 -6.59 -10.73 10.32
CA GLU A 196 -6.69 -9.78 11.43
C GLU A 196 -8.04 -9.97 12.14
N ASP A 197 -8.05 -10.82 13.17
CA ASP A 197 -9.29 -11.29 13.83
C ASP A 197 -10.10 -10.12 14.46
N PRO A 198 -11.32 -9.83 13.98
CA PRO A 198 -12.16 -8.74 14.51
C PRO A 198 -12.75 -9.05 15.90
N ASN A 199 -12.53 -10.27 16.42
CA ASN A 199 -12.97 -10.69 17.74
C ASN A 199 -11.91 -10.45 18.83
N VAL A 200 -10.67 -10.17 18.44
CA VAL A 200 -9.55 -9.94 19.36
C VAL A 200 -9.21 -8.47 19.41
N VAL A 201 -8.99 -7.92 20.62
CA VAL A 201 -8.46 -6.56 20.79
C VAL A 201 -6.95 -6.65 20.95
N HIS A 202 -6.21 -6.06 20.01
CA HIS A 202 -4.75 -6.02 20.07
C HIS A 202 -4.29 -5.07 21.17
N GLN A 203 -3.26 -5.47 21.92
CA GLN A 203 -2.80 -4.71 23.09
C GLN A 203 -2.09 -3.41 22.70
N GLU A 204 -1.51 -3.37 21.52
CA GLU A 204 -0.72 -2.28 20.98
C GLU A 204 -1.60 -1.11 20.54
N THR A 205 -2.69 -1.43 19.85
CA THR A 205 -3.63 -0.47 19.24
C THR A 205 -4.84 -0.20 20.13
N LYS A 206 -5.16 -1.11 21.05
CA LYS A 206 -6.43 -1.12 21.82
C LYS A 206 -7.67 -1.18 20.92
N ALA A 207 -7.51 -1.72 19.71
CA ALA A 207 -8.56 -1.87 18.70
C ALA A 207 -8.68 -3.33 18.27
N LYS A 208 -9.81 -3.66 17.64
CA LYS A 208 -10.04 -4.98 17.02
C LYS A 208 -9.33 -5.09 15.69
N GLY A 209 -9.06 -6.30 15.18
CA GLY A 209 -8.62 -6.48 13.78
C GLY A 209 -9.67 -5.97 12.78
N ASP A 210 -9.22 -5.59 11.59
CA ASP A 210 -10.05 -5.05 10.49
C ASP A 210 -10.78 -6.14 9.67
N ASN A 211 -10.64 -7.40 10.07
CA ASN A 211 -11.28 -8.56 9.44
C ASN A 211 -10.74 -8.88 8.03
N ASP A 212 -9.53 -8.45 7.67
CA ASP A 212 -8.89 -8.71 6.38
C ASP A 212 -7.65 -9.60 6.51
N PRO A 213 -7.11 -10.16 5.39
CA PRO A 213 -5.76 -10.71 5.41
C PRO A 213 -4.73 -9.61 5.71
N LEU A 214 -3.62 -9.99 6.33
CA LEU A 214 -2.60 -9.06 6.80
C LEU A 214 -1.95 -8.29 5.63
N ASP A 215 -1.99 -6.97 5.72
CA ASP A 215 -1.57 -6.06 4.65
C ASP A 215 -0.05 -5.92 4.50
N VAL A 216 0.37 -5.73 3.25
CA VAL A 216 1.78 -5.76 2.85
C VAL A 216 2.12 -4.63 1.89
N CYS A 217 3.21 -3.92 2.19
CA CYS A 217 3.83 -2.88 1.37
C CYS A 217 5.18 -3.37 0.84
N GLU A 218 5.23 -3.72 -0.44
CA GLU A 218 6.45 -4.18 -1.12
C GLU A 218 7.20 -3.02 -1.77
N ILE A 219 8.48 -2.87 -1.40
CA ILE A 219 9.26 -1.65 -1.63
C ILE A 219 10.30 -1.74 -2.75
N GLY A 220 10.34 -2.85 -3.49
CA GLY A 220 11.29 -3.09 -4.58
C GLY A 220 11.10 -2.17 -5.78
N GLU A 221 12.10 -2.14 -6.66
CA GLU A 221 12.17 -1.18 -7.76
C GLU A 221 11.17 -1.46 -8.89
N LEU A 222 10.73 -2.71 -9.04
CA LEU A 222 9.80 -3.10 -10.10
C LEU A 222 8.35 -2.80 -9.70
N VAL A 223 7.53 -2.39 -10.67
CA VAL A 223 6.09 -2.26 -10.50
C VAL A 223 5.45 -3.60 -10.84
N ALA A 224 4.80 -4.22 -9.85
CA ALA A 224 4.14 -5.51 -9.98
C ALA A 224 2.78 -5.37 -10.69
N LYS A 225 2.13 -6.50 -11.00
CA LYS A 225 0.80 -6.54 -11.60
C LYS A 225 -0.24 -7.07 -10.60
N PRO A 226 -1.52 -6.67 -10.72
CA PRO A 226 -2.58 -7.23 -9.90
C PRO A 226 -2.69 -8.75 -10.09
N GLY A 227 -2.76 -9.49 -8.99
CA GLY A 227 -2.80 -10.95 -8.92
C GLY A 227 -1.45 -11.64 -9.07
N GLU A 228 -0.33 -10.91 -9.17
CA GLU A 228 0.99 -11.55 -9.09
C GLU A 228 1.24 -12.10 -7.69
N VAL A 229 1.81 -13.31 -7.64
CA VAL A 229 2.26 -13.94 -6.40
C VAL A 229 3.78 -13.86 -6.37
N ILE A 230 4.32 -13.02 -5.50
CA ILE A 230 5.76 -12.74 -5.43
C ILE A 230 6.35 -13.26 -4.12
N GLN A 231 7.60 -13.74 -4.18
CA GLN A 231 8.33 -14.14 -2.98
C GLN A 231 8.99 -12.92 -2.35
N VAL A 232 8.73 -12.71 -1.06
CA VAL A 232 9.20 -11.55 -0.33
C VAL A 232 9.86 -11.95 0.98
N LYS A 233 10.68 -11.05 1.52
CA LYS A 233 11.15 -11.13 2.91
C LYS A 233 10.66 -9.94 3.71
N VAL A 234 10.33 -10.20 4.97
CA VAL A 234 9.84 -9.21 5.93
C VAL A 234 10.99 -8.38 6.48
N LEU A 235 10.77 -7.06 6.56
CA LEU A 235 11.72 -6.07 7.06
C LEU A 235 11.21 -5.38 8.34
N GLY A 236 9.90 -5.16 8.45
CA GLY A 236 9.31 -4.46 9.59
C GLY A 236 7.79 -4.37 9.51
N VAL A 237 7.17 -3.66 10.45
CA VAL A 237 5.71 -3.48 10.52
C VAL A 237 5.32 -2.14 11.11
N MET A 238 4.25 -1.53 10.62
CA MET A 238 3.66 -0.30 11.18
C MET A 238 2.25 -0.56 11.72
N ALA A 239 1.93 0.00 12.88
CA ALA A 239 0.67 -0.20 13.59
C ALA A 239 -0.37 0.88 13.25
N LEU A 240 -1.05 0.79 12.11
CA LEU A 240 -2.08 1.74 11.71
C LEU A 240 -3.37 1.49 12.52
N LEU A 241 -4.02 2.58 12.91
CA LEU A 241 -5.40 2.63 13.38
C LEU A 241 -6.21 3.21 12.23
N ASP A 242 -6.81 2.35 11.41
CA ASP A 242 -7.61 2.77 10.28
C ASP A 242 -9.09 2.80 10.69
N GLU A 243 -9.67 4.00 10.76
CA GLU A 243 -11.06 4.21 11.21
C GLU A 243 -11.44 3.56 12.56
N GLY A 244 -10.44 3.29 13.42
CA GLY A 244 -10.63 2.71 14.76
C GLY A 244 -10.37 1.20 14.84
N GLU A 245 -9.91 0.58 13.75
CA GLU A 245 -9.52 -0.83 13.67
C GLU A 245 -7.99 -0.96 13.61
N THR A 246 -7.48 -2.09 14.10
CA THR A 246 -6.08 -2.48 13.97
C THR A 246 -5.86 -2.93 12.55
N ASP A 247 -4.89 -2.29 11.91
CA ASP A 247 -4.60 -2.51 10.50
C ASP A 247 -3.07 -2.56 10.32
N TRP A 248 -2.45 -3.71 10.56
CA TRP A 248 -1.00 -3.82 10.52
C TRP A 248 -0.47 -3.74 9.08
N LYS A 249 0.52 -2.87 8.83
CA LYS A 249 1.18 -2.75 7.52
C LYS A 249 2.57 -3.35 7.54
N ILE A 250 2.74 -4.52 6.95
CA ILE A 250 4.05 -5.19 6.88
C ILE A 250 4.90 -4.59 5.77
N MET A 251 6.13 -4.20 6.11
CA MET A 251 7.12 -3.75 5.14
C MET A 251 7.93 -4.94 4.62
N VAL A 252 7.95 -5.14 3.31
CA VAL A 252 8.63 -6.28 2.68
C VAL A 252 9.41 -5.84 1.45
N ILE A 253 10.30 -6.71 0.98
CA ILE A 253 10.94 -6.57 -0.34
C ILE A 253 10.94 -7.90 -1.08
N ASN A 254 10.70 -7.85 -2.39
CA ASN A 254 10.86 -9.00 -3.29
C ASN A 254 12.27 -9.58 -3.18
N VAL A 255 12.40 -10.89 -3.01
CA VAL A 255 13.72 -11.56 -2.86
C VAL A 255 14.61 -11.44 -4.10
N ASN A 256 14.01 -11.16 -5.26
CA ASN A 256 14.71 -10.98 -6.53
C ASN A 256 15.11 -9.51 -6.79
N ASP A 257 14.75 -8.58 -5.89
CA ASP A 257 15.15 -7.19 -6.02
C ASP A 257 16.68 -7.02 -5.85
N PRO A 258 17.35 -6.16 -6.64
CA PRO A 258 18.79 -5.92 -6.50
C PRO A 258 19.23 -5.42 -5.12
N LEU A 259 18.37 -4.72 -4.38
CA LEU A 259 18.62 -4.27 -3.01
C LEU A 259 18.24 -5.32 -1.96
N ALA A 260 17.53 -6.39 -2.31
CA ALA A 260 17.11 -7.40 -1.35
C ALA A 260 18.29 -7.89 -0.50
N PRO A 261 19.48 -8.26 -1.02
CA PRO A 261 20.59 -8.72 -0.17
C PRO A 261 21.06 -7.71 0.90
N LYS A 262 20.80 -6.41 0.71
CA LYS A 262 21.20 -5.33 1.62
C LYS A 262 20.13 -4.94 2.65
N LEU A 263 18.89 -5.39 2.45
CA LEU A 263 17.74 -5.03 3.29
C LEU A 263 17.33 -6.23 4.14
N ASN A 264 17.74 -6.30 5.40
CA ASN A 264 17.48 -7.47 6.26
C ASN A 264 16.68 -7.16 7.52
N ASP A 265 16.62 -5.88 7.90
CA ASP A 265 15.76 -5.36 8.97
C ASP A 265 15.33 -3.92 8.64
N VAL A 266 14.46 -3.33 9.47
CA VAL A 266 13.83 -2.03 9.23
C VAL A 266 14.85 -0.88 9.12
N GLU A 267 15.98 -0.95 9.84
CA GLU A 267 17.02 0.08 9.81
C GLU A 267 17.71 0.16 8.44
N ASP A 268 17.76 -0.95 7.71
CA ASP A 268 18.33 -0.98 6.38
C ASP A 268 17.44 -0.22 5.38
N VAL A 269 16.12 -0.18 5.61
CA VAL A 269 15.17 0.58 4.79
C VAL A 269 15.51 2.06 4.84
N GLU A 270 15.68 2.64 6.03
CA GLU A 270 16.03 4.07 6.13
C GLU A 270 17.44 4.35 5.61
N ARG A 271 18.38 3.39 5.71
CA ARG A 271 19.73 3.51 5.18
C ARG A 271 19.78 3.56 3.65
N HIS A 272 18.98 2.73 2.98
CA HIS A 272 19.03 2.55 1.52
C HIS A 272 17.91 3.29 0.77
N LEU A 273 16.79 3.56 1.44
CA LEU A 273 15.59 4.22 0.91
C LEU A 273 15.18 5.37 1.87
N PRO A 274 16.04 6.37 2.08
CA PRO A 274 15.84 7.39 3.11
C PRO A 274 14.54 8.17 2.89
N GLY A 275 13.77 8.33 3.96
CA GLY A 275 12.48 9.01 3.95
C GLY A 275 11.29 8.17 3.49
N LEU A 276 11.48 6.92 3.04
CA LEU A 276 10.37 6.05 2.63
C LEU A 276 9.43 5.76 3.80
N LEU A 277 9.94 5.39 4.97
CA LEU A 277 9.10 5.07 6.14
C LEU A 277 8.31 6.30 6.63
N ARG A 278 8.91 7.48 6.55
CA ARG A 278 8.22 8.75 6.87
C ARG A 278 7.11 9.03 5.85
N ALA A 279 7.35 8.79 4.56
CA ALA A 279 6.32 8.92 3.53
C ALA A 279 5.21 7.87 3.70
N THR A 280 5.54 6.64 4.13
CA THR A 280 4.56 5.61 4.48
C THR A 280 3.64 6.05 5.61
N ASN A 281 4.22 6.57 6.70
CA ASN A 281 3.45 7.11 7.82
C ASN A 281 2.49 8.22 7.35
N GLU A 282 3.00 9.19 6.61
CA GLU A 282 2.22 10.31 6.10
C GLU A 282 1.09 9.85 5.18
N TRP A 283 1.37 8.95 4.24
CA TRP A 283 0.39 8.46 3.27
C TRP A 283 -0.81 7.81 3.96
N PHE A 284 -0.58 6.85 4.87
CA PHE A 284 -1.66 6.16 5.57
C PHE A 284 -2.46 7.06 6.51
N ARG A 285 -1.84 8.13 7.04
CA ARG A 285 -2.56 9.15 7.81
C ARG A 285 -3.55 9.93 6.94
N ILE A 286 -3.14 10.33 5.74
CA ILE A 286 -3.88 11.33 4.95
C ILE A 286 -4.73 10.77 3.82
N TYR A 287 -4.53 9.53 3.36
CA TYR A 287 -5.10 9.04 2.09
C TYR A 287 -6.64 9.05 2.02
N LYS A 288 -7.32 8.98 3.18
CA LYS A 288 -8.80 9.06 3.27
C LYS A 288 -9.35 10.47 3.53
N ILE A 289 -8.50 11.47 3.77
CA ILE A 289 -8.96 12.85 3.98
C ILE A 289 -9.72 13.41 2.76
N PRO A 290 -9.27 13.19 1.50
CA PRO A 290 -10.03 13.58 0.31
C PRO A 290 -11.43 12.95 0.21
N ASP A 291 -11.64 11.83 0.91
CA ASP A 291 -12.90 11.11 0.99
C ASP A 291 -13.82 11.62 2.13
N GLY A 292 -13.39 12.68 2.83
CA GLY A 292 -14.12 13.28 3.95
C GLY A 292 -13.97 12.51 5.27
N LYS A 293 -12.97 11.63 5.39
CA LYS A 293 -12.65 10.92 6.63
C LYS A 293 -11.62 11.71 7.46
N PRO A 294 -11.58 11.50 8.78
CA PRO A 294 -10.51 12.05 9.61
C PRO A 294 -9.15 11.47 9.21
N GLU A 295 -8.10 12.11 9.70
CA GLU A 295 -6.74 11.58 9.63
C GLU A 295 -6.62 10.29 10.47
N ASN A 296 -6.01 9.25 9.91
CA ASN A 296 -5.73 8.03 10.65
C ASN A 296 -4.60 8.24 11.67
N GLN A 297 -4.49 7.32 12.62
CA GLN A 297 -3.47 7.38 13.67
C GLN A 297 -2.57 6.14 13.61
N PHE A 298 -1.42 6.22 14.25
CA PHE A 298 -0.54 5.06 14.44
C PHE A 298 -0.31 4.84 15.93
N ALA A 299 -0.26 3.58 16.35
CA ALA A 299 0.37 3.24 17.62
C ALA A 299 1.89 3.49 17.53
N PHE A 300 2.58 3.44 18.68
CA PHE A 300 4.03 3.68 18.77
C PHE A 300 4.51 5.00 18.13
N SER A 301 3.65 6.02 18.09
CA SER A 301 3.95 7.30 17.42
C SER A 301 4.36 7.15 15.95
N GLY A 302 3.90 6.08 15.26
CA GLY A 302 4.23 5.84 13.86
C GLY A 302 5.57 5.13 13.61
N GLU A 303 6.23 4.62 14.65
CA GLU A 303 7.44 3.82 14.52
C GLU A 303 7.18 2.55 13.70
N CYS A 304 8.05 2.28 12.73
CA CYS A 304 8.09 0.99 12.06
C CYS A 304 8.90 0.02 12.92
N LYS A 305 8.24 -0.98 13.50
CA LYS A 305 8.88 -2.02 14.31
C LYS A 305 9.71 -2.95 13.43
N ASN A 306 10.75 -3.52 14.02
CA ASN A 306 11.71 -4.37 13.33
C ASN A 306 11.10 -5.69 12.81
N LYS A 307 11.89 -6.41 12.01
CA LYS A 307 11.53 -7.68 11.40
C LYS A 307 11.05 -8.70 12.43
N LYS A 308 11.68 -8.78 13.60
CA LYS A 308 11.28 -9.75 14.64
C LYS A 308 9.84 -9.50 15.07
N TYR A 309 9.51 -8.24 15.36
CA TYR A 309 8.15 -7.86 15.75
C TYR A 309 7.15 -8.17 14.64
N ALA A 310 7.50 -7.80 13.40
CA ALA A 310 6.66 -8.07 12.23
C ALA A 310 6.36 -9.56 12.06
N MET A 311 7.35 -10.44 12.25
CA MET A 311 7.15 -11.90 12.17
C MET A 311 6.31 -12.46 13.32
N ASP A 312 6.27 -11.81 14.48
CA ASP A 312 5.38 -12.20 15.58
C ASP A 312 3.92 -11.86 15.21
N ILE A 313 3.66 -10.69 14.60
CA ILE A 313 2.33 -10.32 14.07
C ILE A 313 1.89 -11.27 12.94
N VAL A 314 2.78 -11.56 11.97
CA VAL A 314 2.49 -12.52 10.90
C VAL A 314 2.07 -13.88 11.46
N ARG A 315 2.74 -14.36 12.52
CA ARG A 315 2.40 -15.63 13.17
C ARG A 315 1.03 -15.56 13.84
N GLU A 316 0.73 -14.48 14.55
CA GLU A 316 -0.57 -14.26 15.19
C GLU A 316 -1.71 -14.31 14.17
N CYS A 317 -1.60 -13.55 13.07
CA CYS A 317 -2.62 -13.52 12.03
C CYS A 317 -2.72 -14.87 11.29
N ALA A 318 -1.61 -15.61 11.13
CA ALA A 318 -1.64 -16.96 10.54
C ALA A 318 -2.35 -17.97 11.45
N GLU A 319 -2.13 -17.91 12.77
CA GLU A 319 -2.84 -18.73 13.75
C GLU A 319 -4.35 -18.39 13.80
N ALA A 320 -4.70 -17.11 13.64
CA ALA A 320 -6.09 -16.68 13.54
C ALA A 320 -6.76 -17.23 12.26
N TRP A 321 -6.09 -17.14 11.11
CA TRP A 321 -6.58 -17.75 9.86
C TRP A 321 -6.74 -19.27 9.98
N GLU A 322 -5.79 -19.99 10.61
CA GLU A 322 -5.90 -21.44 10.80
C GLU A 322 -7.15 -21.80 11.62
N LYS A 323 -7.49 -21.01 12.65
CA LYS A 323 -8.74 -21.20 13.41
C LYS A 323 -9.97 -20.91 12.55
N LEU A 324 -9.93 -19.87 11.73
CA LEU A 324 -11.01 -19.52 10.80
C LEU A 324 -11.24 -20.63 9.76
N ILE A 325 -10.20 -21.03 9.02
CA ILE A 325 -10.31 -21.97 7.90
C ILE A 325 -10.70 -23.39 8.34
N THR A 326 -10.39 -23.76 9.59
CA THR A 326 -10.77 -25.05 10.21
C THR A 326 -12.13 -24.99 10.92
N GLY A 327 -12.81 -23.84 10.91
CA GLY A 327 -14.13 -23.66 11.51
C GLY A 327 -14.13 -23.57 13.05
N LYS A 328 -12.97 -23.34 13.68
CA LYS A 328 -12.87 -23.09 15.13
C LYS A 328 -13.31 -21.68 15.50
N THR A 329 -13.20 -20.74 14.55
CA THR A 329 -13.79 -19.39 14.64
C THR A 329 -14.93 -19.27 13.62
N PRO A 330 -16.08 -18.66 13.97
CA PRO A 330 -17.14 -18.40 13.01
C PRO A 330 -16.64 -17.57 11.82
N LYS A 331 -17.09 -17.92 10.61
CA LYS A 331 -16.70 -17.23 9.37
C LYS A 331 -17.55 -16.01 9.03
N ASP A 332 -18.70 -15.87 9.66
CA ASP A 332 -19.71 -14.86 9.34
C ASP A 332 -19.97 -14.74 7.82
N GLU A 333 -19.61 -13.61 7.21
CA GLU A 333 -19.80 -13.33 5.78
C GLU A 333 -18.63 -13.78 4.90
N ILE A 334 -17.53 -14.26 5.51
CA ILE A 334 -16.34 -14.71 4.78
C ILE A 334 -16.64 -16.02 4.04
N SER A 335 -16.35 -16.00 2.74
CA SER A 335 -16.31 -17.18 1.90
C SER A 335 -15.01 -17.94 2.12
N LEU A 336 -15.10 -19.08 2.79
CA LEU A 336 -13.98 -20.01 3.02
C LEU A 336 -13.77 -21.02 1.89
N THR A 337 -14.43 -20.84 0.73
CA THR A 337 -14.28 -21.75 -0.41
C THR A 337 -12.82 -21.82 -0.87
N ASN A 338 -12.26 -23.01 -0.84
CA ASN A 338 -10.87 -23.30 -1.18
C ASN A 338 -10.76 -24.65 -1.90
N THR A 339 -9.63 -24.95 -2.51
CA THR A 339 -9.43 -26.19 -3.30
C THR A 339 -8.32 -27.09 -2.75
N THR A 340 -7.44 -26.54 -1.92
CA THR A 340 -6.19 -27.19 -1.49
C THR A 340 -6.11 -27.44 0.01
N VAL A 341 -6.91 -26.76 0.85
CA VAL A 341 -6.81 -26.85 2.31
C VAL A 341 -7.58 -28.07 2.82
N SER A 342 -6.88 -29.19 3.03
CA SER A 342 -7.51 -30.47 3.39
C SER A 342 -8.27 -30.47 4.71
N SER A 343 -7.88 -29.60 5.65
CA SER A 343 -8.53 -29.46 6.96
C SER A 343 -9.79 -28.57 6.92
N SER A 344 -10.07 -27.92 5.80
CA SER A 344 -11.20 -27.00 5.69
C SER A 344 -12.51 -27.73 5.39
N PRO A 345 -13.59 -27.44 6.15
CA PRO A 345 -14.93 -27.99 5.85
C PRO A 345 -15.54 -27.42 4.57
N ASP A 346 -15.06 -26.28 4.09
CA ASP A 346 -15.54 -25.57 2.89
C ASP A 346 -14.68 -25.88 1.64
N ARG A 347 -13.84 -26.92 1.70
CA ARG A 347 -13.03 -27.35 0.54
C ARG A 347 -13.93 -27.85 -0.59
N ALA A 348 -13.86 -27.19 -1.73
CA ALA A 348 -14.59 -27.52 -2.94
C ALA A 348 -13.70 -28.29 -3.93
N ASP A 349 -14.34 -29.09 -4.77
CA ASP A 349 -13.71 -29.61 -5.97
C ASP A 349 -13.64 -28.49 -7.02
N ALA A 350 -12.44 -28.22 -7.55
CA ALA A 350 -12.22 -27.22 -8.60
C ALA A 350 -13.13 -27.45 -9.82
N SER A 351 -13.50 -28.71 -10.12
CA SER A 351 -14.39 -29.06 -11.24
C SER A 351 -15.84 -28.58 -11.06
N SER A 352 -16.26 -28.34 -9.81
CA SER A 352 -17.61 -27.88 -9.46
C SER A 352 -17.79 -26.37 -9.57
N LEU A 353 -16.69 -25.63 -9.76
CA LEU A 353 -16.68 -24.17 -9.76
C LEU A 353 -16.91 -23.64 -11.17
N ASN A 354 -18.10 -23.09 -11.41
CA ASN A 354 -18.51 -22.52 -12.69
C ASN A 354 -17.95 -21.10 -12.91
N ILE A 355 -16.62 -20.95 -12.90
CA ILE A 355 -15.96 -19.66 -13.19
C ILE A 355 -15.69 -19.53 -14.69
N PRO A 356 -16.13 -18.44 -15.35
CA PRO A 356 -15.92 -18.24 -16.78
C PRO A 356 -14.45 -18.26 -17.19
N ALA A 357 -14.18 -18.46 -18.49
CA ALA A 357 -12.85 -18.29 -19.05
C ALA A 357 -12.43 -16.80 -19.04
N GLY A 358 -11.12 -16.55 -18.95
CA GLY A 358 -10.57 -15.20 -18.99
C GLY A 358 -10.79 -14.52 -20.34
N GLU A 359 -11.24 -13.27 -20.32
CA GLU A 359 -11.54 -12.50 -21.53
C GLU A 359 -10.39 -11.59 -21.96
N ASN A 360 -9.49 -11.23 -21.03
CA ASN A 360 -8.34 -10.34 -21.27
C ASN A 360 -8.70 -9.05 -22.03
N LYS A 361 -9.85 -8.45 -21.71
CA LYS A 361 -10.32 -7.19 -22.32
C LYS A 361 -9.39 -6.02 -21.96
N ALA A 362 -9.31 -5.05 -22.87
CA ALA A 362 -8.64 -3.78 -22.59
C ALA A 362 -9.33 -3.06 -21.42
N PRO A 363 -8.58 -2.32 -20.56
CA PRO A 363 -9.17 -1.57 -19.46
C PRO A 363 -10.20 -0.54 -19.93
N ALA A 364 -11.28 -0.38 -19.17
CA ALA A 364 -12.20 0.74 -19.34
C ALA A 364 -11.51 2.06 -18.94
N PRO A 365 -11.93 3.20 -19.51
CA PRO A 365 -11.36 4.50 -19.15
C PRO A 365 -11.65 4.82 -17.68
N ILE A 366 -10.68 5.45 -17.02
CA ILE A 366 -10.82 6.01 -15.68
C ILE A 366 -11.30 7.46 -15.80
N ASP A 367 -12.19 7.89 -14.92
CA ASP A 367 -12.66 9.27 -14.87
C ASP A 367 -11.48 10.24 -14.62
N PRO A 368 -11.29 11.31 -15.42
CA PRO A 368 -10.16 12.24 -15.28
C PRO A 368 -10.08 12.94 -13.92
N SER A 369 -11.15 12.97 -13.12
CA SER A 369 -11.11 13.52 -11.76
C SER A 369 -10.17 12.75 -10.84
N ILE A 370 -9.79 11.51 -11.17
CA ILE A 370 -8.82 10.72 -10.40
C ILE A 370 -7.41 11.32 -10.49
N ASP A 371 -7.09 12.05 -11.56
CA ASP A 371 -5.79 12.72 -11.74
C ASP A 371 -5.59 13.92 -10.80
N LYS A 372 -6.66 14.41 -10.16
CA LYS A 372 -6.61 15.57 -9.26
C LYS A 372 -5.62 15.34 -8.11
N TRP A 373 -4.74 16.31 -7.90
CA TRP A 373 -3.89 16.43 -6.71
C TRP A 373 -4.60 17.15 -5.57
N PHE A 374 -4.62 16.52 -4.40
CA PHE A 374 -5.07 17.11 -3.15
C PHE A 374 -3.87 17.60 -2.36
N TYR A 375 -3.89 18.86 -1.95
CA TYR A 375 -2.86 19.46 -1.09
C TYR A 375 -3.40 19.48 0.34
N ILE A 376 -2.95 18.51 1.14
CA ILE A 376 -3.39 18.32 2.51
C ILE A 376 -2.32 18.92 3.41
N SER A 377 -2.61 20.04 4.04
CA SER A 377 -1.78 20.59 5.11
C SER A 377 -2.07 19.82 6.40
N GLY A 378 -1.07 19.15 6.97
CA GLY A 378 -1.18 18.52 8.28
C GLY A 378 -1.62 19.56 9.32
N ALA A 379 -2.45 19.15 10.29
CA ALA A 379 -2.69 19.99 11.45
C ALA A 379 -1.34 20.28 12.12
N PRO A 380 -1.07 21.52 12.57
CA PRO A 380 0.16 21.82 13.29
C PRO A 380 0.27 20.86 14.47
N SER A 381 1.39 20.13 14.52
CA SER A 381 1.77 19.35 15.70
C SER A 381 1.93 20.33 16.86
N ASN A 382 0.91 20.40 17.72
CA ASN A 382 0.98 21.12 18.99
C ASN A 382 1.83 20.36 20.00
#